data_AF-A0A0A2M6B8-F1
#
_entry.id   AF-A0A0A2M6B8-F1
#
_cell.length_a   1.000
_cell.length_b   1.000
_cell.length_c   1.000
_cell.angle_alpha   90.00
_cell.angle_beta   90.00
_cell.angle_gamma   90.00
#
_symmetry.space_group_name_H-M   'P 1'
#
loop_
_entity.id
_entity.type
_entity.pdbx_description
1 polymer ?
#
loop_
_entity_poly.entity_id
_entity_poly.type
_entity_poly.pdbx_seq_one_letter_code
_entity_poly.pdbx_strand_id
1 'polypeptide(L)'
;MKVAVLLISLLLAGCYGVNSETSEIGSYDWTCITEKDLQDIEQKHSIDKILDPVFIDGLQDVKNHFLTPEYIVYFDETPKEIIGFDGLSIRVAFNPAISYSAVHGLSPQLSDSEQVRIRNRLLRLLWEKECDKGKLRLQKFMREPAVFSKEYYKHK
;
A
#
# COMPACT_ATOMS: atom_id res chain seq x y z
N MET A 1 26.10 39.18 -27.43
CA MET A 1 26.47 38.07 -26.51
C MET A 1 25.23 37.25 -26.25
N LYS A 2 25.27 35.97 -26.63
CA LYS A 2 24.11 35.11 -26.78
C LYS A 2 23.65 34.61 -25.41
N VAL A 3 22.41 34.93 -25.07
CA VAL A 3 21.60 34.37 -23.99
C VAL A 3 21.46 32.87 -24.26
N ALA A 4 22.35 32.05 -23.70
CA ALA A 4 22.33 30.61 -23.95
C ALA A 4 23.06 29.82 -22.85
N VAL A 5 22.85 30.13 -21.57
CA VAL A 5 23.33 29.28 -20.46
C VAL A 5 22.34 29.32 -19.29
N LEU A 6 21.06 29.06 -19.56
CA LEU A 6 20.04 28.94 -18.50
C LEU A 6 18.97 27.89 -18.85
N LEU A 7 19.42 26.80 -19.47
CA LEU A 7 18.57 25.70 -19.94
C LEU A 7 19.17 24.32 -19.66
N ILE A 8 20.02 24.20 -18.63
CA ILE A 8 20.59 22.93 -18.17
C ILE A 8 20.05 22.53 -16.79
N SER A 9 19.45 23.45 -16.03
CA SER A 9 18.86 23.17 -14.71
C SER A 9 17.48 22.48 -14.74
N LEU A 10 16.88 22.28 -15.93
CA LEU A 10 15.57 21.62 -16.08
C LEU A 10 15.65 20.13 -16.43
N LEU A 11 16.85 19.57 -16.62
CA LEU A 11 17.05 18.17 -17.03
C LEU A 11 17.35 17.18 -15.89
N LEU A 12 17.31 17.63 -14.63
CA LEU A 12 17.45 16.78 -13.45
C LEU A 12 16.18 16.69 -12.59
N ALA A 13 15.06 17.27 -13.04
CA ALA A 13 13.74 17.09 -12.42
C ALA A 13 13.10 15.73 -12.77
N GLY A 14 13.90 14.75 -13.20
CA GLY A 14 13.51 13.35 -13.21
C GLY A 14 13.53 12.76 -11.79
N CYS A 15 12.93 13.46 -10.82
CA CYS A 15 12.46 12.78 -9.63
C CYS A 15 11.34 11.86 -10.13
N TYR A 16 11.66 10.60 -10.42
CA TYR A 16 10.69 9.52 -10.30
C TYR A 16 10.23 9.54 -8.83
N GLY A 17 9.27 10.42 -8.54
CA GLY A 17 8.72 10.60 -7.22
C GLY A 17 8.03 9.30 -6.87
N VAL A 18 8.63 8.55 -5.95
CA VAL A 18 7.87 7.52 -5.24
C VAL A 18 6.70 8.27 -4.61
N ASN A 19 5.50 8.00 -5.10
CA ASN A 19 4.31 8.69 -4.64
C ASN A 19 4.11 8.29 -3.17
N SER A 20 4.27 9.22 -2.23
CA SER A 20 3.97 8.95 -0.82
C SER A 20 2.49 8.68 -0.61
N GLU A 21 1.63 9.18 -1.49
CA GLU A 21 0.17 9.05 -1.39
C GLU A 21 -0.34 7.66 -1.79
N THR A 22 0.47 6.86 -2.48
CA THR A 22 0.10 5.50 -2.87
C THR A 22 1.34 4.66 -3.15
N SER A 23 1.33 3.42 -2.70
CA SER A 23 2.42 2.48 -2.97
C SER A 23 1.90 1.31 -3.78
N GLU A 24 2.34 1.24 -5.04
CA GLU A 24 2.19 0.06 -5.87
C GLU A 24 2.99 -1.08 -5.23
N ILE A 25 2.30 -2.18 -4.94
CA ILE A 25 2.86 -3.34 -4.24
C ILE A 25 2.95 -4.58 -5.12
N GLY A 26 2.58 -4.46 -6.39
CA GLY A 26 2.77 -5.50 -7.38
C GLY A 26 2.00 -5.27 -8.67
N SER A 27 2.02 -6.29 -9.51
CA SER A 27 1.22 -6.38 -10.73
C SER A 27 0.43 -7.71 -10.76
N TYR A 28 -0.88 -7.66 -11.02
CA TYR A 28 -1.69 -8.84 -11.28
C TYR A 28 -2.24 -8.88 -12.71
N ASP A 29 -2.77 -10.04 -13.07
CA ASP A 29 -3.57 -10.19 -14.27
C ASP A 29 -5.02 -9.91 -13.88
N TRP A 30 -5.58 -8.82 -14.41
CA TRP A 30 -6.93 -8.34 -14.06
C TRP A 30 -8.04 -9.33 -14.45
N THR A 31 -7.68 -10.42 -15.13
CA THR A 31 -8.61 -11.50 -15.43
C THR A 31 -8.75 -12.52 -14.29
N CYS A 32 -7.86 -12.50 -13.29
CA CYS A 32 -7.82 -13.52 -12.24
C CYS A 32 -8.60 -13.14 -10.97
N ILE A 33 -8.53 -11.87 -10.52
CA ILE A 33 -9.30 -11.37 -9.38
C ILE A 33 -10.55 -10.66 -9.88
N THR A 34 -11.72 -11.12 -9.44
CA THR A 34 -13.00 -10.48 -9.78
C THR A 34 -13.43 -9.49 -8.72
N GLU A 35 -14.36 -8.59 -9.07
CA GLU A 35 -15.02 -7.70 -8.09
C GLU A 35 -15.59 -8.47 -6.89
N LYS A 36 -16.19 -9.64 -7.16
CA LYS A 36 -16.74 -10.50 -6.12
C LYS A 36 -15.65 -11.02 -5.17
N ASP A 37 -14.45 -11.32 -5.68
CA ASP A 37 -13.35 -11.77 -4.82
C ASP A 37 -12.88 -10.66 -3.87
N LEU A 38 -12.90 -9.41 -4.33
CA LEU A 38 -12.56 -8.25 -3.51
C LEU A 38 -13.64 -7.99 -2.44
N GLN A 39 -14.91 -8.11 -2.81
CA GLN A 39 -16.03 -8.05 -1.86
C GLN A 39 -15.97 -9.17 -0.81
N ASP A 40 -15.62 -10.40 -1.21
CA ASP A 40 -15.43 -11.51 -0.28
C ASP A 40 -14.29 -11.20 0.72
N ILE A 41 -13.20 -10.58 0.24
CA ILE A 41 -12.07 -10.16 1.08
C ILE A 41 -12.53 -9.10 2.09
N GLU A 42 -13.21 -8.04 1.66
CA GLU A 42 -13.75 -7.00 2.55
C GLU A 42 -14.73 -7.59 3.56
N GLN A 43 -15.62 -8.50 3.16
CA GLN A 43 -16.55 -9.12 4.09
C GLN A 43 -15.81 -9.96 5.16
N LYS A 44 -14.81 -10.76 4.74
CA LYS A 44 -13.99 -11.56 5.65
C LYS A 44 -13.19 -10.68 6.61
N HIS A 45 -12.67 -9.56 6.12
CA HIS A 45 -11.88 -8.58 6.87
C HIS A 45 -12.67 -7.30 7.18
N SER A 46 -13.96 -7.43 7.49
CA SER A 46 -14.87 -6.29 7.58
C SER A 46 -14.49 -5.32 8.70
N ILE A 47 -14.53 -4.04 8.36
CA ILE A 47 -14.39 -2.90 9.28
C ILE A 47 -15.53 -2.81 10.31
N ASP A 48 -16.68 -3.46 10.07
CA ASP A 48 -17.81 -3.49 11.00
C ASP A 48 -17.49 -4.30 12.28
N LYS A 49 -16.39 -5.08 12.25
CA LYS A 49 -15.88 -5.82 13.41
C LYS A 49 -15.08 -4.95 14.37
N ILE A 50 -14.78 -3.71 14.00
CA ILE A 50 -13.98 -2.80 14.83
C ILE A 50 -14.82 -2.33 16.02
N LEU A 51 -14.37 -2.68 17.23
CA LEU A 51 -14.97 -2.23 18.49
C LEU A 51 -14.08 -1.27 19.28
N ASP A 52 -12.78 -1.23 18.97
CA ASP A 52 -11.81 -0.40 19.66
C ASP A 52 -11.95 1.07 19.24
N PRO A 53 -12.21 2.01 20.16
CA PRO A 53 -12.37 3.42 19.84
C PRO A 53 -11.20 4.04 19.06
N VAL A 54 -9.96 3.62 19.36
CA VAL A 54 -8.76 4.13 18.67
C VAL A 54 -8.79 3.73 17.19
N PHE A 55 -9.26 2.52 16.90
CA PHE A 55 -9.43 2.06 15.52
C PHE A 55 -10.67 2.64 14.84
N ILE A 56 -11.72 2.98 15.59
CA ILE A 56 -12.88 3.70 15.05
C ILE A 56 -12.44 5.10 14.57
N ASP A 57 -11.65 5.81 15.38
CA ASP A 57 -11.12 7.12 15.02
C ASP A 57 -10.16 7.01 13.82
N GLY A 58 -9.23 6.05 13.85
CA GLY A 58 -8.34 5.78 12.72
C GLY A 58 -9.07 5.37 11.44
N LEU A 59 -10.21 4.68 11.55
CA LEU A 59 -11.06 4.36 10.39
C LEU A 59 -11.66 5.62 9.76
N GLN A 60 -12.01 6.63 10.55
CA GLN A 60 -12.49 7.90 10.00
C GLN A 60 -11.38 8.61 9.23
N ASP A 61 -10.15 8.59 9.73
CA ASP A 61 -9.00 9.14 9.00
C ASP A 61 -8.80 8.41 7.66
N VAL A 62 -8.92 7.07 7.66
CA VAL A 62 -8.82 6.25 6.44
C VAL A 62 -9.94 6.57 5.45
N LYS A 63 -11.19 6.67 5.89
CA LYS A 63 -12.36 6.95 5.04
C LYS A 63 -12.35 8.36 4.46
N ASN A 64 -11.84 9.33 5.22
CA ASN A 64 -11.75 10.74 4.81
C ASN A 64 -10.42 11.09 4.14
N HIS A 65 -9.59 10.09 3.84
CA HIS A 65 -8.33 10.28 3.14
C HIS A 65 -8.55 10.95 1.77
N PHE A 66 -7.62 11.84 1.37
CA PHE A 66 -7.73 12.62 0.13
C PHE A 66 -7.87 11.73 -1.11
N LEU A 67 -7.11 10.63 -1.15
CA LEU A 67 -7.34 9.53 -2.07
C LEU A 67 -8.12 8.44 -1.34
N THR A 68 -9.45 8.55 -1.39
CA THR A 68 -10.34 7.58 -0.73
C THR A 68 -10.11 6.19 -1.34
N PRO A 69 -9.74 5.19 -0.54
CA PRO A 69 -9.52 3.84 -1.04
C PRO A 69 -10.85 3.21 -1.50
N GLU A 70 -10.78 2.39 -2.54
CA GLU A 70 -11.93 1.62 -3.05
C GLU A 70 -12.33 0.51 -2.07
N TYR A 71 -11.34 -0.16 -1.47
CA TYR A 71 -11.55 -1.23 -0.50
C TYR A 71 -10.85 -0.93 0.82
N ILE A 72 -11.48 -1.26 1.94
CA ILE A 72 -10.91 -1.10 3.28
C ILE A 72 -11.04 -2.41 4.06
N VAL A 73 -9.90 -2.94 4.49
CA VAL A 73 -9.83 -4.18 5.27
C VAL A 73 -9.29 -3.92 6.67
N TYR A 74 -9.86 -4.63 7.64
CA TYR A 74 -9.40 -4.67 9.02
C TYR A 74 -8.81 -6.04 9.36
N PHE A 75 -7.55 -6.02 9.78
CA PHE A 75 -6.84 -7.17 10.33
C PHE A 75 -6.96 -7.14 11.85
N ASP A 76 -7.80 -8.01 12.41
CA ASP A 76 -8.01 -8.09 13.86
C ASP A 76 -6.92 -8.92 14.58
N GLU A 77 -6.06 -9.60 13.82
CA GLU A 77 -4.90 -10.29 14.34
C GLU A 77 -3.70 -9.36 14.57
N THR A 78 -2.90 -9.63 15.61
CA THR A 78 -1.77 -8.78 15.98
C THR A 78 -0.67 -8.76 14.90
N PRO A 79 -0.13 -7.57 14.54
CA PRO A 79 -0.59 -6.25 14.98
C PRO A 79 -1.91 -5.87 14.30
N LYS A 80 -2.88 -5.35 15.07
CA LYS A 80 -4.16 -4.91 14.52
C LYS A 80 -3.93 -3.74 13.56
N GLU A 81 -4.62 -3.75 12.43
CA GLU A 81 -4.35 -2.78 11.37
C GLU A 81 -5.54 -2.59 10.43
N ILE A 82 -5.74 -1.36 9.96
CA ILE A 82 -6.65 -1.05 8.86
C ILE A 82 -5.79 -0.76 7.63
N ILE A 83 -6.13 -1.33 6.48
CA ILE A 83 -5.48 -1.05 5.21
C ILE A 83 -6.54 -0.66 4.18
N GLY A 84 -6.39 0.54 3.61
CA GLY A 84 -7.15 0.99 2.45
C GLY A 84 -6.34 0.82 1.16
N PHE A 85 -6.95 0.22 0.13
CA PHE A 85 -6.25 -0.12 -1.10
C PHE A 85 -7.14 -0.07 -2.35
N ASP A 86 -6.50 0.10 -3.51
CA ASP A 86 -7.10 0.02 -4.84
C ASP A 86 -6.29 -0.99 -5.66
N GLY A 87 -6.89 -2.12 -6.02
CA GLY A 87 -6.17 -3.21 -6.71
C GLY A 87 -4.89 -3.63 -5.97
N LEU A 88 -3.72 -3.41 -6.58
CA LEU A 88 -2.39 -3.64 -5.97
C LEU A 88 -1.69 -2.37 -5.52
N SER A 89 -2.45 -1.38 -5.06
CA SER A 89 -1.89 -0.15 -4.50
C SER A 89 -2.43 0.08 -3.10
N ILE A 90 -1.52 0.22 -2.13
CA ILE A 90 -1.89 0.68 -0.79
C ILE A 90 -2.03 2.19 -0.83
N ARG A 91 -3.20 2.70 -0.49
CA ARG A 91 -3.48 4.13 -0.36
C ARG A 91 -3.16 4.63 1.03
N VAL A 92 -3.56 3.87 2.03
CA VAL A 92 -3.51 4.30 3.42
C VAL A 92 -3.45 3.08 4.35
N ALA A 93 -2.72 3.21 5.45
CA ALA A 93 -2.71 2.22 6.51
C ALA A 93 -2.85 2.90 7.88
N PHE A 94 -3.50 2.24 8.83
CA PHE A 94 -3.61 2.72 10.20
C PHE A 94 -3.29 1.61 11.20
N ASN A 95 -2.35 1.91 12.09
CA ASN A 95 -1.98 1.08 13.20
C ASN A 95 -1.44 1.98 14.33
N PRO A 96 -2.12 2.03 15.50
CA PRO A 96 -1.76 2.96 16.56
C PRO A 96 -0.41 2.68 17.22
N ALA A 97 0.19 1.50 16.99
CA ALA A 97 1.55 1.20 17.42
C ALA A 97 2.61 1.88 16.54
N ILE A 98 2.23 2.33 15.34
CA ILE A 98 3.10 3.04 14.38
C ILE A 98 2.91 4.55 14.52
N SER A 99 1.66 5.01 14.42
CA SER A 99 1.27 6.42 14.41
C SER A 99 -0.16 6.56 14.92
N TYR A 100 -0.44 7.67 15.61
CA TYR A 100 -1.81 8.03 16.02
C TYR A 100 -2.69 8.50 14.86
N SER A 101 -2.12 8.73 13.68
CA SER A 101 -2.82 9.09 12.46
C SER A 101 -2.53 8.08 11.35
N ALA A 102 -3.46 7.95 10.41
CA ALA A 102 -3.27 7.10 9.25
C ALA A 102 -2.05 7.55 8.41
N VAL A 103 -1.27 6.58 7.93
CA VAL A 103 -0.09 6.81 7.09
C VAL A 103 -0.44 6.59 5.62
N HIS A 104 0.11 7.43 4.76
CA HIS A 104 -0.16 7.36 3.32
C HIS A 104 0.77 6.33 2.67
N GLY A 105 0.20 5.45 1.83
CA GLY A 105 0.92 4.36 1.17
C GLY A 105 1.82 3.57 2.13
N LEU A 106 3.00 3.20 1.63
CA LEU A 106 4.11 2.64 2.40
C LEU A 106 5.15 3.72 2.74
N SER A 107 4.71 4.90 3.19
CA SER A 107 5.52 6.10 3.47
C SER A 107 6.88 5.83 4.17
N PRO A 108 7.92 6.67 3.94
CA PRO A 108 9.20 6.61 4.66
C PRO A 108 9.10 6.74 6.19
N GLN A 109 7.95 7.17 6.72
CA GLN A 109 7.68 7.19 8.17
C GLN A 109 7.60 5.77 8.76
N LEU A 110 7.31 4.78 7.91
CA LEU A 110 7.32 3.37 8.27
C LEU A 110 8.74 2.82 8.22
N SER A 111 9.09 2.02 9.22
CA SER A 111 10.28 1.16 9.16
C SER A 111 10.18 0.19 7.98
N ASP A 112 11.33 -0.28 7.49
CA ASP A 112 11.39 -1.29 6.42
C ASP A 112 10.55 -2.54 6.77
N SER A 113 10.57 -2.96 8.04
CA SER A 113 9.77 -4.09 8.52
C SER A 113 8.27 -3.84 8.47
N GLU A 114 7.82 -2.62 8.77
CA GLU A 114 6.40 -2.27 8.69
C GLU A 114 5.95 -2.19 7.23
N GLN A 115 6.74 -1.57 6.36
CA GLN A 115 6.44 -1.51 4.94
C GLN A 115 6.27 -2.92 4.35
N VAL A 116 7.21 -3.83 4.64
CA VAL A 116 7.16 -5.23 4.18
C VAL A 116 5.97 -5.97 4.79
N ARG A 117 5.69 -5.78 6.07
CA ARG A 117 4.57 -6.44 6.76
C ARG A 117 3.22 -6.02 6.16
N ILE A 118 2.97 -4.72 6.04
CA ILE A 118 1.72 -4.15 5.51
C ILE A 118 1.52 -4.63 4.07
N ARG A 119 2.55 -4.48 3.23
CA ARG A 119 2.58 -5.01 1.86
C ARG A 119 2.19 -6.49 1.82
N ASN A 120 2.92 -7.32 2.56
CA ASN A 120 2.78 -8.77 2.48
C ASN A 120 1.45 -9.26 3.05
N ARG A 121 0.83 -8.53 3.98
CA ARG A 121 -0.54 -8.81 4.44
C ARG A 121 -1.55 -8.68 3.30
N LEU A 122 -1.55 -7.54 2.62
CA LEU A 122 -2.46 -7.33 1.49
C LEU A 122 -2.17 -8.30 0.33
N LEU A 123 -0.89 -8.49 -0.01
CA LEU A 123 -0.50 -9.44 -1.06
C LEU A 123 -0.95 -10.88 -0.76
N ARG A 124 -0.99 -11.29 0.52
CA ARG A 124 -1.49 -12.63 0.89
C ARG A 124 -2.99 -12.77 0.68
N LEU A 125 -3.79 -11.74 0.99
CA LEU A 125 -5.24 -11.76 0.73
C LEU A 125 -5.51 -11.92 -0.76
N LEU A 126 -4.82 -11.15 -1.59
CA LEU A 126 -4.97 -11.20 -3.04
C LEU A 126 -4.42 -12.51 -3.61
N TRP A 127 -3.33 -13.05 -3.06
CA TRP A 127 -2.74 -14.32 -3.48
C TRP A 127 -3.70 -15.51 -3.36
N GLU A 128 -4.58 -15.53 -2.36
CA GLU A 128 -5.58 -16.61 -2.20
C GLU A 128 -6.56 -16.67 -3.39
N LYS A 129 -6.84 -15.52 -4.00
CA LYS A 129 -7.80 -15.35 -5.11
C LYS A 129 -7.15 -15.39 -6.49
N GLU A 130 -5.84 -15.32 -6.56
CA GLU A 130 -5.09 -15.31 -7.82
C GLU A 130 -5.05 -16.67 -8.55
N CYS A 131 -4.89 -16.57 -9.88
CA CYS A 131 -4.51 -17.68 -10.73
C CYS A 131 -3.02 -18.05 -10.52
N ASP A 132 -2.60 -19.25 -10.93
CA ASP A 132 -1.23 -19.75 -10.64
C ASP A 132 -0.12 -18.80 -11.11
N LYS A 133 -0.28 -18.16 -12.27
CA LYS A 133 0.67 -17.16 -12.78
C LYS A 133 0.71 -15.92 -11.89
N GLY A 134 -0.44 -15.43 -11.44
CA GLY A 134 -0.55 -14.31 -10.52
C GLY A 134 0.07 -14.65 -9.17
N LYS A 135 -0.22 -15.84 -8.63
CA LYS A 135 0.38 -16.36 -7.39
C LYS A 135 1.91 -16.33 -7.42
N LEU A 136 2.52 -16.77 -8.52
CA LEU A 136 3.98 -16.74 -8.68
C LEU A 136 4.53 -15.30 -8.74
N ARG A 137 3.81 -14.35 -9.34
CA ARG A 137 4.21 -12.93 -9.35
C ARG A 137 4.13 -12.32 -7.96
N LEU A 138 3.01 -12.48 -7.26
CA LEU A 138 2.85 -11.93 -5.91
C LEU A 138 3.88 -12.53 -4.94
N GLN A 139 4.23 -13.81 -5.09
CA GLN A 139 5.32 -14.42 -4.31
C GLN A 139 6.68 -13.78 -4.55
N LYS A 140 6.96 -13.29 -5.76
CA LYS A 140 8.19 -12.54 -6.03
C LYS A 140 8.14 -11.18 -5.34
N PHE A 141 7.05 -10.43 -5.49
CA PHE A 141 6.87 -9.13 -4.82
C PHE A 141 6.95 -9.24 -3.29
N MET A 142 6.41 -10.30 -2.70
CA MET A 142 6.51 -10.52 -1.25
C MET A 142 7.94 -10.64 -0.72
N ARG A 143 8.91 -10.99 -1.59
CA ARG A 143 10.34 -11.13 -1.28
C ARG A 143 11.14 -9.87 -1.60
N GLU A 144 10.54 -8.88 -2.23
CA GLU A 144 11.23 -7.62 -2.53
C GLU A 144 11.50 -6.83 -1.25
N PRO A 145 12.54 -6.00 -1.22
CA PRO A 145 12.80 -5.11 -0.09
C PRO A 145 11.70 -4.05 0.06
N ALA A 146 11.69 -3.32 1.18
CA ALA A 146 10.76 -2.23 1.41
C ALA A 146 10.95 -1.10 0.38
N VAL A 147 9.87 -0.47 -0.09
CA VAL A 147 9.88 0.47 -1.23
C VAL A 147 10.78 1.69 -1.00
N PHE A 148 10.99 2.09 0.26
CA PHE A 148 11.90 3.19 0.62
C PHE A 148 13.23 2.75 1.24
N SER A 149 13.50 1.44 1.29
CA SER A 149 14.77 0.94 1.83
C SER A 149 15.94 1.28 0.90
N LYS A 150 17.14 1.38 1.47
CA LYS A 150 18.39 1.51 0.70
C LYS A 150 18.61 0.33 -0.25
N GLU A 151 18.11 -0.85 0.10
CA GLU A 151 18.23 -2.06 -0.71
C GLU A 151 17.38 -1.95 -1.99
N TYR A 152 16.16 -1.42 -1.88
CA TYR A 152 15.27 -1.23 -3.03
C TYR A 152 15.88 -0.36 -4.14
N TYR A 153 16.53 0.74 -3.76
CA TYR A 153 17.17 1.64 -4.72
C TYR A 153 18.47 1.09 -5.34
N LYS A 154 19.03 -0.01 -4.83
CA LYS A 154 20.20 -0.68 -5.46
C LYS A 154 19.79 -1.60 -6.61
N HIS A 155 18.53 -2.00 -6.67
CA HIS A 155 18.02 -3.01 -7.58
C HIS A 155 17.04 -2.46 -8.63
N LYS A 156 16.81 -1.13 -8.63
CA LYS A 156 16.10 -0.40 -9.69
C LYS A 156 17.09 0.29 -10.63
#